data_AF-A0A960ADC7-F1
#
_entry.id   AF-A0A960ADC7-F1
#
_cell.length_a   1.000
_cell.length_b   1.000
_cell.length_c   1.000
_cell.angle_alpha   90.00
_cell.angle_beta   90.00
_cell.angle_gamma   90.00
#
_symmetry.space_group_name_H-M   'P 1'
#
loop_
_entity.id
_entity.type
_entity.pdbx_description
1 polymer ?
#
loop_
_entity_poly.entity_id
_entity_poly.type
_entity_poly.pdbx_seq_one_letter_code
_entity_poly.pdbx_strand_id
1 'polypeptide(L)'
;MTAINALERTWSGTHGDDPWGHLDLRLTDTCLRDGSHHKRHQFTAQECHDIVEALDASGVPVIEVTHGDGLGGSSFNYGFSKTWEQELIRIAAETAKRAKIAFLMLPGVGTKDDIRAAQDNGGQICRIATHCTEADVSIQHFGLARDLGLETVGFLMMSHTQPPEVLAKQARTMVDAGCQCVY
;
A
#
# COMPACT_ATOMS: atom_id res chain seq x y z
N MET A 1 -19.21 31.98 12.63
CA MET A 1 -19.09 30.79 11.76
C MET A 1 -17.62 30.40 11.73
N THR A 2 -17.21 29.46 12.56
CA THR A 2 -15.88 28.84 12.50
C THR A 2 -15.75 28.13 11.16
N ALA A 3 -14.64 28.36 10.46
CA ALA A 3 -14.38 27.80 9.14
C ALA A 3 -14.19 26.28 9.24
N ILE A 4 -15.29 25.54 9.08
CA ILE A 4 -15.28 24.12 8.75
C ILE A 4 -14.46 24.04 7.45
N ASN A 5 -13.31 23.35 7.47
CA ASN A 5 -12.33 23.17 6.36
C ASN A 5 -11.02 23.96 6.44
N ALA A 6 -10.73 24.71 7.51
CA ALA A 6 -9.35 25.15 7.74
C ALA A 6 -8.54 24.01 8.41
N LEU A 7 -7.66 23.35 7.66
CA LEU A 7 -6.67 22.43 8.24
C LEU A 7 -5.64 23.26 9.00
N GLU A 8 -5.77 23.36 10.34
CA GLU A 8 -4.80 24.07 11.19
C GLU A 8 -3.43 23.37 11.27
N ARG A 9 -3.32 22.15 10.76
CA ARG A 9 -2.09 21.37 10.68
C ARG A 9 -1.81 20.98 9.25
N THR A 10 -0.82 21.62 8.63
CA THR A 10 -0.20 21.16 7.40
C THR A 10 0.94 20.21 7.75
N TRP A 11 0.91 19.00 7.21
CA TRP A 11 1.98 18.01 7.40
C TRP A 11 3.16 18.43 6.51
N SER A 12 4.03 19.30 7.02
CA SER A 12 5.19 19.82 6.30
C SER A 12 6.50 19.27 6.88
N GLY A 13 7.50 19.04 6.03
CA GLY A 13 8.87 18.71 6.45
C GLY A 13 9.15 17.23 6.80
N THR A 14 8.24 16.33 6.51
CA THR A 14 8.34 14.88 6.81
C THR A 14 8.65 14.00 5.60
N HIS A 15 8.64 14.59 4.40
CA HIS A 15 8.73 13.87 3.14
C HIS A 15 10.07 14.02 2.40
N GLY A 16 11.04 14.74 2.98
CA GLY A 16 12.34 14.97 2.34
C GLY A 16 12.18 15.54 0.93
N ASP A 17 12.82 14.88 -0.06
CA ASP A 17 12.76 15.25 -1.48
C ASP A 17 11.61 14.55 -2.26
N ASP A 18 10.59 14.00 -1.57
CA ASP A 18 9.42 13.40 -2.24
C ASP A 18 8.72 14.48 -3.09
N PRO A 19 8.54 14.26 -4.41
CA PRO A 19 7.88 15.23 -5.30
C PRO A 19 6.47 15.60 -4.85
N TRP A 20 5.82 14.75 -4.04
CA TRP A 20 4.47 14.95 -3.52
C TRP A 20 4.43 15.53 -2.09
N GLY A 21 5.57 15.87 -1.49
CA GLY A 21 5.68 16.35 -0.11
C GLY A 21 5.05 17.72 0.16
N HIS A 22 4.58 18.41 -0.88
CA HIS A 22 3.89 19.70 -0.80
C HIS A 22 2.36 19.57 -0.76
N LEU A 23 1.81 18.36 -0.93
CA LEU A 23 0.36 18.14 -0.93
C LEU A 23 -0.18 18.12 0.51
N ASP A 24 -1.31 18.79 0.74
CA ASP A 24 -2.03 18.71 2.03
C ASP A 24 -2.57 17.30 2.32
N LEU A 25 -2.95 16.57 1.25
CA LEU A 25 -3.42 15.18 1.29
C LEU A 25 -2.82 14.42 0.11
N ARG A 26 -2.23 13.25 0.40
CA ARG A 26 -1.68 12.36 -0.63
C ARG A 26 -2.63 11.18 -0.88
N LEU A 27 -3.20 11.13 -2.07
CA LEU A 27 -4.16 10.10 -2.46
C LEU A 27 -3.45 8.82 -2.92
N THR A 28 -3.91 7.67 -2.43
CA THR A 28 -3.55 6.36 -3.00
C THR A 28 -4.75 5.80 -3.75
N ASP A 29 -4.60 5.61 -5.05
CA ASP A 29 -5.56 4.84 -5.84
C ASP A 29 -5.28 3.34 -5.66
N THR A 30 -6.34 2.54 -5.51
CA THR A 30 -6.26 1.09 -5.27
C THR A 30 -7.12 0.29 -6.25
N CYS A 31 -7.47 0.85 -7.41
CA CYS A 31 -8.31 0.15 -8.40
C CYS A 31 -7.64 -1.14 -8.92
N LEU A 32 -6.30 -1.18 -8.97
CA LEU A 32 -5.52 -2.34 -9.39
C LEU A 32 -5.18 -3.31 -8.24
N ARG A 33 -5.56 -2.98 -7.00
CA ARG A 33 -5.44 -3.86 -5.83
C ARG A 33 -6.79 -4.19 -5.23
N ASP A 34 -7.47 -3.26 -4.56
CA ASP A 34 -8.81 -3.52 -4.01
C ASP A 34 -9.81 -3.86 -5.12
N GLY A 35 -9.73 -3.13 -6.24
CA GLY A 35 -10.53 -3.43 -7.43
C GLY A 35 -10.21 -4.80 -8.05
N SER A 36 -9.08 -5.43 -7.69
CA SER A 36 -8.77 -6.82 -8.06
C SER A 36 -9.81 -7.79 -7.49
N HIS A 37 -10.40 -7.53 -6.31
CA HIS A 37 -11.51 -8.34 -5.81
C HIS A 37 -12.72 -8.27 -6.75
N HIS A 38 -13.10 -7.06 -7.18
CA HIS A 38 -14.20 -6.88 -8.13
C HIS A 38 -13.89 -7.53 -9.49
N LYS A 39 -12.65 -7.40 -9.95
CA LYS A 39 -12.15 -8.02 -11.18
C LYS A 39 -11.91 -9.52 -11.04
N ARG A 40 -12.07 -10.09 -9.85
CA ARG A 40 -11.79 -11.50 -9.52
C ARG A 40 -10.35 -11.91 -9.88
N HIS A 41 -9.41 -11.00 -9.67
CA HIS A 41 -7.98 -11.17 -9.92
C HIS A 41 -7.65 -11.45 -11.39
N GLN A 42 -8.52 -11.04 -12.31
CA GLN A 42 -8.38 -11.29 -13.75
C GLN A 42 -7.78 -10.12 -14.54
N PHE A 43 -7.08 -9.20 -13.87
CA PHE A 43 -6.34 -8.15 -14.58
C PHE A 43 -5.30 -8.76 -15.51
N THR A 44 -5.19 -8.17 -16.69
CA THR A 44 -4.16 -8.46 -17.68
C THR A 44 -3.06 -7.41 -17.64
N ALA A 45 -1.90 -7.74 -18.22
CA ALA A 45 -0.78 -6.81 -18.40
C ALA A 45 -1.21 -5.49 -19.07
N GLN A 46 -2.02 -5.58 -20.14
CA GLN A 46 -2.48 -4.39 -20.87
C GLN A 46 -3.42 -3.52 -20.03
N GLU A 47 -4.37 -4.12 -19.30
CA GLU A 47 -5.26 -3.36 -18.42
C GLU A 47 -4.48 -2.64 -17.31
N CYS A 48 -3.46 -3.30 -16.74
CA CYS A 48 -2.58 -2.67 -15.75
C CYS A 48 -1.84 -1.47 -16.34
N HIS A 49 -1.19 -1.65 -17.49
CA HIS A 49 -0.50 -0.57 -18.21
C HIS A 49 -1.43 0.62 -18.46
N ASP A 50 -2.59 0.40 -19.10
CA ASP A 50 -3.49 1.48 -19.52
C ASP A 50 -4.07 2.26 -18.33
N ILE A 51 -4.39 1.56 -17.24
CA ILE A 51 -4.90 2.19 -16.01
C ILE A 51 -3.78 2.99 -15.32
N VAL A 52 -2.58 2.44 -15.20
CA VAL A 52 -1.44 3.15 -14.59
C VAL A 52 -1.10 4.40 -15.39
N GLU A 53 -1.03 4.31 -16.72
CA GLU A 53 -0.77 5.47 -17.59
C GLU A 53 -1.82 6.58 -17.37
N ALA A 54 -3.11 6.23 -17.34
CA ALA A 54 -4.18 7.19 -17.15
C ALA A 54 -4.16 7.85 -15.75
N LEU A 55 -3.95 7.07 -14.68
CA LEU A 55 -3.88 7.57 -13.31
C LEU A 55 -2.63 8.44 -13.10
N ASP A 56 -1.48 8.00 -13.59
CA ASP A 56 -0.22 8.76 -13.53
C ASP A 56 -0.36 10.08 -14.29
N ALA A 57 -0.89 10.08 -15.51
CA ALA A 57 -1.13 11.28 -16.30
C ALA A 57 -2.08 12.27 -15.60
N SER A 58 -3.05 11.75 -14.85
CA SER A 58 -4.01 12.54 -14.05
C SER A 58 -3.41 13.14 -12.77
N GLY A 59 -2.19 12.76 -12.41
CA GLY A 59 -1.47 13.31 -11.26
C GLY A 59 -1.72 12.57 -9.95
N VAL A 60 -2.19 11.32 -9.99
CA VAL A 60 -2.33 10.48 -8.79
C VAL A 60 -0.92 10.16 -8.25
N PRO A 61 -0.62 10.48 -6.97
CA PRO A 61 0.75 10.37 -6.48
C PRO A 61 1.15 8.94 -6.09
N VAL A 62 0.19 8.07 -5.76
CA VAL A 62 0.43 6.67 -5.39
C VAL A 62 -0.62 5.77 -6.04
N ILE A 63 -0.17 4.72 -6.71
CA ILE A 63 -1.03 3.70 -7.32
C ILE A 63 -0.68 2.34 -6.72
N GLU A 64 -1.66 1.64 -6.17
CA GLU A 64 -1.47 0.34 -5.53
C GLU A 64 -1.82 -0.82 -6.48
N VAL A 65 -0.88 -1.76 -6.64
CA VAL A 65 -0.97 -2.90 -7.57
C VAL A 65 -0.53 -4.19 -6.87
N THR A 66 -1.46 -5.08 -6.57
CA THR A 66 -1.23 -6.48 -6.13
C THR A 66 -2.49 -7.33 -6.40
N HIS A 67 -2.46 -8.61 -6.06
CA HIS A 67 -3.69 -9.34 -5.77
C HIS A 67 -4.54 -8.59 -4.69
N GLY A 68 -5.85 -8.85 -4.66
CA GLY A 68 -6.78 -8.17 -3.74
C GLY A 68 -6.40 -8.32 -2.28
N ASP A 69 -6.13 -9.56 -1.86
CA ASP A 69 -5.58 -9.92 -0.54
C ASP A 69 -4.06 -9.70 -0.41
N GLY A 70 -3.48 -8.84 -1.23
CA GLY A 70 -2.04 -8.54 -1.22
C GLY A 70 -1.16 -9.67 -1.77
N LEU A 71 0.15 -9.48 -1.65
CA LEU A 71 1.18 -10.40 -2.10
C LEU A 71 0.95 -11.82 -1.56
N GLY A 72 1.06 -12.82 -2.43
CA GLY A 72 0.82 -14.23 -2.09
C GLY A 72 -0.67 -14.59 -2.03
N GLY A 73 -1.58 -13.65 -2.33
CA GLY A 73 -3.02 -13.88 -2.23
C GLY A 73 -3.58 -14.85 -3.28
N SER A 74 -2.93 -14.99 -4.44
CA SER A 74 -3.37 -15.87 -5.52
C SER A 74 -3.42 -17.34 -5.08
N SER A 75 -4.61 -17.84 -4.78
CA SER A 75 -4.80 -19.11 -4.08
C SER A 75 -6.18 -19.72 -4.31
N PHE A 76 -6.43 -20.92 -3.79
CA PHE A 76 -7.78 -21.48 -3.75
C PHE A 76 -8.75 -20.66 -2.89
N ASN A 77 -8.26 -20.08 -1.80
CA ASN A 77 -9.13 -19.43 -0.82
C ASN A 77 -9.62 -18.06 -1.31
N TYR A 78 -8.74 -17.32 -2.00
CA TYR A 78 -9.02 -15.97 -2.44
C TYR A 78 -9.23 -15.86 -3.97
N GLY A 79 -8.84 -16.88 -4.73
CA GLY A 79 -8.93 -16.93 -6.19
C GLY A 79 -7.55 -16.79 -6.83
N PHE A 80 -7.33 -17.49 -7.95
CA PHE A 80 -6.07 -17.41 -8.66
C PHE A 80 -6.01 -16.19 -9.57
N SER A 81 -4.88 -15.48 -9.54
CA SER A 81 -4.63 -14.39 -10.48
C SER A 81 -4.49 -14.90 -11.90
N LYS A 82 -5.04 -14.15 -12.87
CA LYS A 82 -4.82 -14.40 -14.30
C LYS A 82 -3.39 -14.07 -14.73
N THR A 83 -2.89 -12.94 -14.29
CA THR A 83 -1.51 -12.50 -14.49
C THR A 83 -0.83 -12.44 -13.13
N TRP A 84 0.40 -12.93 -13.04
CA TRP A 84 1.13 -12.96 -11.78
C TRP A 84 1.35 -11.55 -11.25
N GLU A 85 1.08 -11.31 -9.98
CA GLU A 85 1.05 -9.94 -9.43
C GLU A 85 2.40 -9.24 -9.48
N GLN A 86 3.51 -9.98 -9.38
CA GLN A 86 4.86 -9.45 -9.52
C GLN A 86 5.12 -8.92 -10.95
N GLU A 87 4.55 -9.56 -11.97
CA GLU A 87 4.59 -9.05 -13.34
C GLU A 87 3.76 -7.77 -13.47
N LEU A 88 2.59 -7.70 -12.83
CA LEU A 88 1.77 -6.49 -12.82
C LEU A 88 2.46 -5.32 -12.10
N ILE A 89 3.15 -5.57 -10.97
CA ILE A 89 3.95 -4.56 -10.26
C ILE A 89 5.06 -4.03 -11.17
N ARG A 90 5.81 -4.92 -11.83
CA ARG A 90 6.88 -4.53 -12.75
C ARG A 90 6.35 -3.65 -13.88
N ILE A 91 5.25 -4.05 -14.52
CA ILE A 91 4.62 -3.26 -15.58
C ILE A 91 4.19 -1.89 -15.04
N ALA A 92 3.58 -1.83 -13.86
CA ALA A 92 3.16 -0.58 -13.25
C ALA A 92 4.37 0.35 -13.00
N ALA A 93 5.47 -0.19 -12.47
CA ALA A 93 6.68 0.58 -12.19
C ALA A 93 7.39 1.06 -13.47
N GLU A 94 7.38 0.26 -14.53
CA GLU A 94 7.91 0.65 -15.86
C GLU A 94 7.02 1.69 -16.57
N THR A 95 5.71 1.70 -16.27
CA THR A 95 4.73 2.58 -16.93
C THR A 95 4.65 3.95 -16.25
N ALA A 96 4.62 3.98 -14.91
CA ALA A 96 4.46 5.21 -14.15
C ALA A 96 5.67 6.12 -14.30
N LYS A 97 5.43 7.40 -14.62
CA LYS A 97 6.49 8.41 -14.78
C LYS A 97 6.66 9.26 -13.53
N ARG A 98 5.61 9.40 -12.70
CA ARG A 98 5.60 10.26 -11.51
C ARG A 98 5.04 9.58 -10.27
N ALA A 99 4.00 8.77 -10.43
CA ALA A 99 3.36 8.05 -9.34
C ALA A 99 4.31 7.00 -8.74
N LYS A 100 4.30 6.87 -7.42
CA LYS A 100 4.96 5.75 -6.75
C LYS A 100 4.07 4.52 -6.81
N ILE A 101 4.66 3.36 -7.10
CA ILE A 101 3.93 2.09 -7.06
C ILE A 101 3.94 1.53 -5.64
N ALA A 102 2.74 1.32 -5.09
CA ALA A 102 2.51 0.67 -3.82
C ALA A 102 2.08 -0.78 -4.01
N PHE A 103 2.32 -1.60 -3.00
CA PHE A 103 1.85 -2.97 -2.95
C PHE A 103 1.38 -3.35 -1.54
N LEU A 104 0.29 -4.13 -1.47
CA LEU A 104 -0.25 -4.63 -0.21
C LEU A 104 0.35 -6.00 0.13
N MET A 105 0.62 -6.27 1.40
CA MET A 105 0.88 -7.62 1.89
C MET A 105 0.25 -7.85 3.26
N LEU A 106 -0.15 -9.09 3.53
CA LEU A 106 -0.69 -9.51 4.82
C LEU A 106 0.23 -10.57 5.43
N PRO A 107 0.80 -10.35 6.63
CA PRO A 107 1.48 -11.41 7.36
C PRO A 107 0.56 -12.62 7.58
N GLY A 108 1.04 -13.81 7.23
CA GLY A 108 0.24 -15.04 7.23
C GLY A 108 -0.37 -15.40 5.87
N VAL A 109 -0.31 -14.49 4.89
CA VAL A 109 -0.61 -14.76 3.47
C VAL A 109 0.67 -14.55 2.66
N GLY A 110 1.16 -13.32 2.60
CA GLY A 110 2.43 -12.96 1.97
C GLY A 110 3.61 -13.11 2.92
N THR A 111 4.80 -13.13 2.34
CA THR A 111 6.06 -13.30 3.07
C THR A 111 7.03 -12.14 2.84
N LYS A 112 8.10 -12.13 3.63
CA LYS A 112 9.24 -11.22 3.44
C LYS A 112 9.96 -11.40 2.10
N ASP A 113 9.87 -12.58 1.49
CA ASP A 113 10.47 -12.84 0.18
C ASP A 113 9.61 -12.22 -0.93
N ASP A 114 8.29 -12.23 -0.76
CA ASP A 114 7.39 -11.53 -1.69
C ASP A 114 7.60 -10.01 -1.65
N ILE A 115 7.86 -9.43 -0.47
CA ILE A 115 8.22 -8.01 -0.32
C ILE A 115 9.51 -7.69 -1.09
N ARG A 116 10.54 -8.54 -1.00
CA ARG A 116 11.78 -8.36 -1.76
C ARG A 116 11.51 -8.39 -3.26
N ALA A 117 10.79 -9.42 -3.72
CA ALA A 117 10.44 -9.53 -5.13
C ALA A 117 9.65 -8.32 -5.64
N ALA A 118 8.71 -7.79 -4.83
CA ALA A 118 7.96 -6.59 -5.21
C ALA A 118 8.85 -5.34 -5.30
N GLN A 119 9.83 -5.20 -4.41
CA GLN A 119 10.81 -4.11 -4.44
C GLN A 119 11.80 -4.25 -5.61
N ASP A 120 12.28 -5.47 -5.88
CA ASP A 120 13.13 -5.78 -7.05
C ASP A 120 12.40 -5.47 -8.38
N ASN A 121 11.07 -5.59 -8.39
CA ASN A 121 10.20 -5.22 -9.52
C ASN A 121 9.82 -3.73 -9.55
N GLY A 122 10.39 -2.88 -8.70
CA GLY A 122 10.20 -1.43 -8.73
C GLY A 122 9.07 -0.90 -7.85
N GLY A 123 8.47 -1.73 -7.00
CA GLY A 123 7.57 -1.25 -5.94
C GLY A 123 8.32 -0.39 -4.93
N GLN A 124 7.73 0.74 -4.52
CA GLN A 124 8.39 1.75 -3.69
C GLN A 124 7.71 1.97 -2.34
N ILE A 125 6.44 1.56 -2.21
CA ILE A 125 5.66 1.70 -0.98
C ILE A 125 5.11 0.33 -0.57
N CYS A 126 5.58 -0.18 0.56
CA CYS A 126 5.09 -1.42 1.15
C CYS A 126 3.97 -1.10 2.15
N ARG A 127 2.77 -1.60 1.84
CA ARG A 127 1.59 -1.47 2.70
C ARG A 127 1.35 -2.80 3.39
N ILE A 128 1.51 -2.84 4.71
CA ILE A 128 1.42 -4.06 5.51
C ILE A 128 0.14 -4.03 6.32
N ALA A 129 -0.75 -5.00 6.07
CA ALA A 129 -2.05 -5.09 6.72
C ALA A 129 -2.11 -6.24 7.72
N THR A 130 -2.65 -5.96 8.90
CA THR A 130 -3.00 -6.97 9.91
C THR A 130 -4.46 -6.78 10.31
N HIS A 131 -5.07 -7.79 10.93
CA HIS A 131 -6.28 -7.50 11.70
C HIS A 131 -5.94 -6.44 12.77
N CYS A 132 -6.90 -5.58 13.10
CA CYS A 132 -6.65 -4.41 13.95
C CYS A 132 -6.18 -4.74 15.37
N THR A 133 -6.22 -5.99 15.82
CA THR A 133 -5.70 -6.43 17.14
C THR A 133 -4.34 -7.11 17.08
N GLU A 134 -3.80 -7.34 15.87
CA GLU A 134 -2.66 -8.23 15.63
C GLU A 134 -1.47 -7.48 15.00
N ALA A 135 -1.19 -6.24 15.40
CA ALA A 135 -0.12 -5.46 14.77
C ALA A 135 1.29 -6.04 15.02
N ASP A 136 1.50 -6.82 16.08
CA ASP A 136 2.81 -7.34 16.46
C ASP A 136 3.39 -8.35 15.44
N VAL A 137 2.55 -9.10 14.71
CA VAL A 137 3.02 -10.01 13.66
C VAL A 137 3.66 -9.28 12.46
N SER A 138 3.40 -7.98 12.33
CA SER A 138 3.95 -7.14 11.25
C SER A 138 5.36 -6.60 11.53
N ILE A 139 5.87 -6.71 12.76
CA ILE A 139 7.12 -6.04 13.18
C ILE A 139 8.30 -6.36 12.25
N GLN A 140 8.51 -7.65 11.96
CA GLN A 140 9.60 -8.09 11.07
C GLN A 140 9.42 -7.66 9.61
N HIS A 141 8.19 -7.40 9.18
CA HIS A 141 7.86 -7.00 7.82
C HIS A 141 8.14 -5.51 7.64
N PHE A 142 7.78 -4.68 8.62
CA PHE A 142 8.17 -3.27 8.64
C PHE A 142 9.67 -3.08 8.71
N GLY A 143 10.36 -3.77 9.62
CA GLY A 143 11.81 -3.68 9.75
C GLY A 143 12.52 -3.99 8.42
N LEU A 144 12.13 -5.10 7.78
CA LEU A 144 12.62 -5.42 6.44
C LEU A 144 12.32 -4.33 5.41
N ALA A 145 11.06 -3.88 5.32
CA ALA A 145 10.68 -2.93 4.29
C ALA A 145 11.52 -1.65 4.40
N ARG A 146 11.80 -1.21 5.63
CA ARG A 146 12.69 -0.09 5.91
C ARG A 146 14.14 -0.37 5.52
N ASP A 147 14.67 -1.57 5.80
CA ASP A 147 16.02 -1.97 5.39
C ASP A 147 16.18 -1.98 3.85
N LEU A 148 15.11 -2.28 3.11
CA LEU A 148 15.07 -2.23 1.64
C LEU A 148 14.86 -0.82 1.08
N GLY A 149 14.73 0.20 1.95
CA GLY A 149 14.48 1.58 1.54
C GLY A 149 13.04 1.87 1.08
N LEU A 150 12.10 0.96 1.36
CA LEU A 150 10.69 1.16 1.02
C LEU A 150 10.04 2.15 1.98
N GLU A 151 9.12 2.95 1.43
CA GLU A 151 8.18 3.69 2.24
C GLU A 151 7.15 2.73 2.87
N THR A 152 6.80 2.91 4.14
CA THR A 152 5.96 1.96 4.87
C THR A 152 4.63 2.53 5.32
N VAL A 153 3.55 1.81 5.01
CA VAL A 153 2.19 2.11 5.48
C VAL A 153 1.63 0.89 6.20
N GLY A 154 0.95 1.10 7.32
CA GLY A 154 0.30 0.06 8.11
C GLY A 154 -1.21 0.15 7.99
N PHE A 155 -1.87 -1.01 7.92
CA PHE A 155 -3.32 -1.12 7.83
C PHE A 155 -3.86 -1.90 9.03
N LEU A 156 -4.66 -1.26 9.87
CA LEU A 156 -5.42 -1.91 10.93
C LEU A 156 -6.79 -2.33 10.40
N MET A 157 -6.86 -3.50 9.76
CA MET A 157 -8.07 -3.99 9.10
C MET A 157 -9.21 -4.22 10.09
N MET A 158 -10.45 -3.98 9.63
CA MET A 158 -11.67 -4.15 10.42
C MET A 158 -11.71 -3.25 11.66
N SER A 159 -11.17 -2.03 11.57
CA SER A 159 -11.04 -1.08 12.69
C SER A 159 -12.32 -0.79 13.47
N HIS A 160 -13.50 -0.98 12.89
CA HIS A 160 -14.78 -0.85 13.58
C HIS A 160 -15.00 -1.85 14.74
N THR A 161 -14.21 -2.92 14.83
CA THR A 161 -14.37 -3.95 15.87
C THR A 161 -13.78 -3.54 17.21
N GLN A 162 -13.02 -2.44 17.27
CA GLN A 162 -12.30 -2.00 18.47
C GLN A 162 -12.50 -0.51 18.73
N PRO A 163 -12.44 -0.08 20.01
CA PRO A 163 -12.51 1.34 20.35
C PRO A 163 -11.21 2.08 19.95
N PRO A 164 -11.27 3.42 19.77
CA PRO A 164 -10.14 4.21 19.28
C PRO A 164 -8.84 4.03 20.08
N GLU A 165 -8.91 3.84 21.39
CA GLU A 165 -7.73 3.69 22.25
C GLU A 165 -7.02 2.36 22.04
N VAL A 166 -7.75 1.31 21.65
CA VAL A 166 -7.16 0.01 21.29
C VAL A 166 -6.46 0.12 19.94
N LEU A 167 -7.10 0.75 18.95
CA LEU A 167 -6.50 1.01 17.64
C LEU A 167 -5.24 1.86 17.77
N ALA A 168 -5.25 2.90 18.60
CA ALA A 168 -4.09 3.76 18.82
C ALA A 168 -2.88 3.00 19.42
N LYS A 169 -3.11 2.01 20.29
CA LYS A 169 -2.05 1.14 20.82
C LYS A 169 -1.45 0.25 19.74
N GLN A 170 -2.30 -0.30 18.86
CA GLN A 170 -1.86 -1.15 17.76
C GLN A 170 -1.11 -0.34 16.69
N ALA A 171 -1.57 0.88 16.43
CA ALA A 171 -0.87 1.84 15.58
C ALA A 171 0.53 2.17 16.15
N ARG A 172 0.65 2.38 17.47
CA ARG A 172 1.95 2.58 18.14
C ARG A 172 2.88 1.38 17.89
N THR A 173 2.39 0.15 18.00
CA THR A 173 3.18 -1.04 17.67
C THR A 173 3.73 -0.99 16.24
N MET A 174 2.91 -0.62 15.24
CA MET A 174 3.38 -0.48 13.86
C MET A 174 4.42 0.63 13.71
N VAL A 175 4.18 1.80 14.31
CA VAL A 175 5.09 2.96 14.23
C VAL A 175 6.46 2.62 14.83
N ASP A 176 6.48 1.99 16.01
CA ASP A 176 7.72 1.60 16.67
C ASP A 176 8.49 0.53 15.88
N ALA A 177 7.79 -0.26 15.06
CA ALA A 177 8.39 -1.22 14.13
C ALA A 177 8.92 -0.58 12.82
N GLY A 178 8.70 0.72 12.62
CA GLY A 178 9.19 1.45 11.45
C GLY A 178 8.13 1.82 10.41
N CYS A 179 6.84 1.69 10.73
CA CYS A 179 5.74 2.20 9.91
C CYS A 179 5.71 3.75 9.89
N GLN A 180 5.57 4.35 8.70
CA GLN A 180 5.58 5.81 8.53
C GLN A 180 4.17 6.43 8.48
N CYS A 181 3.13 5.64 8.17
CA CYS A 181 1.73 6.07 8.14
C CYS A 181 0.82 4.90 8.53
N VAL A 182 -0.09 5.08 9.48
CA VAL A 182 -1.05 4.04 9.88
C VAL A 182 -2.46 4.46 9.45
N TYR A 183 -3.16 3.54 8.77
CA TYR A 183 -4.57 3.60 8.41
C TYR A 183 -5.41 2.78 9.40
#